data_AF-A0A2D4QX07-F1
#
_entry.id   AF-A0A2D4QX07-F1
#
_cell.length_a   1.000
_cell.length_b   1.000
_cell.length_c   1.000
_cell.angle_alpha   90.00
_cell.angle_beta   90.00
_cell.angle_gamma   90.00
#
_symmetry.space_group_name_H-M   'P 1'
#
loop_
_entity.id
_entity.type
_entity.pdbx_description
1 polymer ?
#
loop_
_entity_poly.entity_id
_entity_poly.type
_entity_poly.pdbx_seq_one_letter_code
_entity_poly.pdbx_strand_id
1 'polypeptide(L)' 'MIRIFNSAHYNQTGDERFINLCDVNVVTQGICQWSSAPYILFEHEDFPLGALRAEYKNNNWECNLD' A
#
# COMPACT_ATOMS: atom_id res chain seq x y z
N MET A 1 2.18 6.34 7.82
CA MET A 1 1.24 6.57 6.71
C MET A 1 1.57 5.60 5.59
N ILE A 2 0.55 5.11 4.90
CA ILE A 2 0.63 4.30 3.69
C ILE A 2 0.33 5.25 2.52
N ARG A 3 1.26 5.33 1.58
CA ARG A 3 1.09 6.03 0.32
C ARG A 3 0.45 5.09 -0.68
N ILE A 4 -0.70 5.46 -1.21
CA ILE A 4 -1.46 4.70 -2.21
C ILE A 4 -1.42 5.47 -3.51
N PHE A 5 -0.95 4.82 -4.57
CA PHE A 5 -0.86 5.39 -5.90
C PHE A 5 -1.01 4.29 -6.96
N ASN A 6 -1.21 4.69 -8.21
CA ASN A 6 -1.27 3.76 -9.34
C ASN A 6 -0.16 4.12 -10.32
N SER A 7 0.91 3.32 -10.43
CA SER A 7 2.03 3.66 -11.33
C SER A 7 1.67 3.69 -12.81
N ALA A 8 0.68 2.93 -13.28
CA ALA A 8 0.23 2.99 -14.68
C ALA A 8 -0.35 4.36 -15.04
N HIS A 9 -1.03 5.02 -14.10
CA HIS A 9 -1.72 6.29 -14.34
C HIS A 9 -1.06 7.50 -13.66
N TYR A 10 -0.02 7.28 -12.85
CA TYR A 10 0.59 8.33 -12.04
C TYR A 10 1.14 9.49 -12.87
N ASN A 11 1.78 9.19 -14.01
CA ASN A 11 2.33 10.24 -14.89
C ASN A 11 1.26 11.12 -15.56
N GLN A 12 0.00 10.66 -15.58
CA GLN A 12 -1.12 11.36 -16.22
C GLN A 12 -1.97 12.12 -15.20
N THR A 13 -2.14 11.54 -14.02
CA THR A 13 -3.05 12.05 -12.98
C THR A 13 -2.30 12.75 -11.84
N GLY A 14 -1.10 12.26 -11.49
CA GLY A 14 -0.41 12.65 -10.27
C GLY A 14 -1.15 12.25 -8.99
N ASP A 15 -2.17 11.39 -9.10
CA ASP A 15 -3.04 11.05 -7.98
C ASP A 15 -2.32 10.16 -6.97
N GLU A 16 -2.31 10.62 -5.73
CA GLU A 16 -1.86 9.85 -4.58
C GLU A 16 -2.77 10.11 -3.37
N ARG A 17 -2.90 9.09 -2.53
CA ARG A 17 -3.65 9.16 -1.28
C ARG A 17 -2.77 8.67 -0.15
N PHE A 18 -2.88 9.31 1.01
CA PHE A 18 -2.19 8.91 2.23
C PHE A 18 -3.21 8.45 3.26
N ILE A 19 -3.01 7.24 3.78
CA ILE A 19 -3.85 6.65 4.83
C ILE A 19 -2.98 6.38 6.06
N ASN A 20 -3.47 6.66 7.28
CA ASN A 20 -2.70 6.31 8.47
C ASN A 20 -2.74 4.81 8.70
N LEU A 21 -1.64 4.26 9.24
CA LEU A 21 -1.58 2.85 9.64
C LEU A 21 -2.58 2.52 10.74
N CYS A 22 -3.01 3.51 11.53
CA CYS A 22 -4.02 3.34 12.57
C CYS A 22 -5.45 3.24 12.01
N ASP A 23 -5.67 3.65 10.77
CA ASP A 23 -7.00 3.71 10.13
C ASP A 23 -7.28 2.46 9.29
N VAL A 24 -6.33 1.53 9.19
CA VAL A 24 -6.45 0.31 8.35
C VAL A 24 -6.52 -0.96 9.20
N ASN A 25 -7.24 -1.96 8.70
CA ASN A 25 -7.22 -3.30 9.27
C ASN A 25 -6.08 -4.11 8.64
N VAL A 26 -5.01 -4.39 9.38
CA VAL A 26 -3.89 -5.22 8.88
C VAL A 26 -4.24 -6.69 9.02
N VAL A 27 -4.48 -7.35 7.89
CA VAL A 27 -4.86 -8.77 7.80
C VAL A 27 -3.62 -9.68 7.84
N THR A 28 -2.51 -9.23 7.25
CA THR A 28 -1.26 -10.02 7.21
C THR A 28 -0.06 -9.09 7.25
N GLN A 29 1.01 -9.54 7.89
CA GLN A 29 2.32 -8.89 7.86
C GLN A 29 3.41 -9.93 7.64
N GLY A 30 4.45 -9.58 6.88
CA GLY A 30 5.54 -10.50 6.60
C GLY A 30 6.72 -9.85 5.89
N ILE A 31 7.67 -10.69 5.50
CA ILE A 31 8.81 -10.30 4.67
C ILE A 31 8.63 -10.95 3.30
N CYS A 32 8.72 -10.16 2.24
CA CYS A 32 8.64 -10.66 0.88
C CYS A 32 9.91 -11.44 0.55
N GLN A 33 9.78 -12.71 0.20
CA GLN A 33 10.94 -13.58 -0.09
C GLN A 33 11.77 -13.14 -1.31
N TRP A 34 11.18 -12.36 -2.22
CA TRP A 34 11.87 -11.91 -3.44
C TRP A 34 12.53 -10.54 -3.28
N SER A 35 11.84 -9.58 -2.66
CA SER A 35 12.37 -8.23 -2.46
C SER A 35 13.11 -8.07 -1.13
N SER A 36 13.02 -9.06 -0.23
CA SER A 36 13.44 -8.98 1.17
C SER A 36 12.82 -7.80 1.95
N ALA A 37 11.81 -7.15 1.39
CA ALA A 37 11.16 -6.00 1.97
C ALA A 37 10.02 -6.43 2.91
N PRO A 38 9.82 -5.72 4.04
CA PRO A 38 8.60 -5.87 4.83
C PRO A 38 7.37 -5.54 4.00
N TYR A 39 6.29 -6.30 4.16
CA TYR A 39 5.00 -6.02 3.53
C TYR A 39 3.85 -6.21 4.53
N ILE A 40 2.75 -5.50 4.27
CA ILE A 40 1.46 -5.68 4.94
C ILE A 40 0.37 -5.89 3.88
N LEU A 41 -0.61 -6.74 4.21
CA LEU A 41 -1.91 -6.77 3.56
C LEU A 41 -2.90 -6.06 4.48
N PHE A 42 -3.59 -5.05 3.97
CA PHE A 42 -4.50 -4.22 4.75
C PHE A 42 -5.82 -3.98 4.04
N GLU A 43 -6.88 -3.82 4.81
CA GLU A 43 -8.21 -3.45 4.32
C GLU A 43 -8.55 -2.03 4.78
N HIS A 44 -9.27 -1.29 3.94
CA HIS A 44 -9.74 0.06 4.24
C HIS A 44 -11.09 0.31 3.56
N GLU A 45 -11.98 1.09 4.17
CA GLU A 45 -13.35 1.33 3.68
C GLU A 45 -13.38 1.95 2.27
N ASP A 46 -12.39 2.78 1.95
CA ASP A 46 -12.23 3.38 0.62
C ASP A 46 -11.88 2.36 -0.48
N PHE A 47 -11.39 1.17 -0.10
CA PHE A 47 -10.96 0.10 -1.00
C PHE A 47 -11.69 -1.20 -0.66
N PRO A 48 -13.02 -1.28 -0.88
CA PRO A 48 -13.85 -2.39 -0.42
C PRO A 48 -13.66 -3.69 -1.22
N LEU A 49 -12.85 -3.67 -2.29
CA LEU A 49 -12.64 -4.81 -3.18
C LEU A 49 -11.67 -5.87 -2.63
N GLY A 50 -11.17 -5.69 -1.41
CA GLY A 50 -10.35 -6.66 -0.69
C GLY A 50 -9.07 -6.06 -0.12
N ALA A 51 -8.22 -6.93 0.43
CA ALA A 51 -6.96 -6.51 1.04
C ALA A 51 -5.96 -6.01 -0.01
N LEU A 52 -5.46 -4.80 0.20
CA LEU A 52 -4.40 -4.17 -0.56
C LEU A 52 -3.03 -4.53 0.02
N ARG A 53 -2.01 -4.59 -0.83
CA ARG A 53 -0.63 -4.84 -0.41
C ARG A 53 0.16 -3.54 -0.36
N ALA A 54 0.76 -3.24 0.78
CA ALA A 54 1.80 -2.22 0.91
C ALA A 54 3.16 -2.85 1.22
N GLU A 55 4.21 -2.39 0.56
CA GLU A 55 5.60 -2.76 0.84
C GLU A 55 6.33 -1.58 1.50
N TYR A 56 7.23 -1.87 2.44
CA TYR A 56 8.05 -0.85 3.07
C TYR A 56 9.31 -0.61 2.25
N LYS A 57 9.39 0.55 1.59
CA LYS A 57 10.49 0.96 0.72
C LYS A 57 10.85 2.42 0.99
N ASN A 58 12.14 2.75 0.94
CA ASN A 58 12.63 4.13 1.09
C ASN A 58 12.08 4.87 2.33
N ASN A 59 12.01 4.18 3.48
CA ASN A 59 11.40 4.66 4.73
C ASN A 59 9.91 5.02 4.67
N ASN A 60 9.17 4.49 3.68
CA ASN A 60 7.73 4.71 3.52
C ASN A 60 6.99 3.40 3.24
N TRP A 61 5.73 3.31 3.66
CA TRP A 61 4.83 2.26 3.22
C TRP A 61 4.20 2.66 1.88
N GLU A 62 4.37 1.85 0.86
CA GLU A 62 3.93 2.13 -0.50
C GLU A 62 3.00 1.02 -0.99
N CYS A 63 1.77 1.39 -1.35
CA CYS A 63 0.78 0.54 -1.98
C CYS A 63 0.60 0.98 -3.44
N ASN A 64 1.08 0.14 -4.36
CA ASN A 64 0.89 0.35 -5.78
C ASN A 64 -0.33 -0.44 -6.26
N LEU A 65 -1.27 0.24 -6.91
CA LEU A 65 -2.50 -0.34 -7.47
C LEU A 65 -2.34 -0.87 -8.91
N ASP A 66 -1.13 -0.74 -9.47
CA ASP A 66 -0.74 -1.17 -10.82
C ASP A 66 -0.25 -2.63 -10.85
#